data_AF-A0A952Q8Z9-F1
#
_entry.id   AF-A0A952Q8Z9-F1
#
_cell.length_a   1.000
_cell.length_b   1.000
_cell.length_c   1.000
_cell.angle_alpha   90.00
_cell.angle_beta   90.00
_cell.angle_gamma   90.00
#
_symmetry.space_group_name_H-M   'P 1'
#
loop_
_entity.id
_entity.type
_entity.pdbx_description
1 polymer ?
#
loop_
_entity_poly.entity_id
_entity_poly.type
_entity_poly.pdbx_seq_one_letter_code
_entity_poly.pdbx_strand_id
1 'polypeptide(L)'
;MYQLMVFLHILGAIVFALGHGTSIAVAFRLKKETEHPRIAALLDASSWSTGIMYVGLLLIVGPGIALGFMGDYWGQWWLWLSIGVLIVVLGTMYGMAAPYYMRVRAATGATMRAESVDPGQASAALESLATSSRPMVLALIGGVGIVVILWLMVAQPG
;
A
#
# COMPACT_ATOMS: atom_id res chain seq x y z
N MET A 1 24.68 16.85 -0.55
CA MET A 1 24.17 15.59 -1.13
C MET A 1 23.41 14.76 -0.10
N TYR A 2 23.98 14.46 1.07
CA TYR A 2 23.28 13.69 2.13
C TYR A 2 21.88 14.23 2.48
N GLN A 3 21.75 15.53 2.78
CA GLN A 3 20.47 16.18 3.11
C GLN A 3 19.41 16.04 2.02
N LEU A 4 19.82 16.02 0.74
CA LEU A 4 18.89 15.80 -0.37
C LEU A 4 18.36 14.35 -0.35
N MET A 5 19.21 13.37 -0.04
CA MET A 5 18.79 11.97 0.08
C MET A 5 17.85 11.78 1.27
N VAL A 6 18.11 12.43 2.41
CA VAL A 6 17.18 12.46 3.56
C VAL A 6 15.83 13.04 3.14
N PHE A 7 15.84 14.19 2.47
CA PHE A 7 14.62 14.82 1.97
C PHE A 7 13.83 13.89 1.03
N LEU A 8 14.50 13.27 0.04
CA LEU A 8 13.86 12.37 -0.91
C LEU A 8 13.30 11.11 -0.22
N HIS A 9 14.02 10.58 0.77
CA HIS A 9 13.56 9.43 1.56
C HIS A 9 12.28 9.74 2.33
N ILE A 10 12.24 10.88 3.03
CA ILE A 10 11.07 11.35 3.79
C ILE A 10 9.91 11.66 2.84
N LEU A 11 10.20 12.35 1.73
CA LEU A 11 9.21 12.63 0.69
C LEU A 11 8.62 11.33 0.13
N GLY A 12 9.45 10.32 -0.11
CA GLY A 12 9.03 8.99 -0.51
C GLY A 12 8.05 8.37 0.48
N ALA A 13 8.34 8.47 1.79
CA ALA A 13 7.45 7.97 2.85
C ALA A 13 6.08 8.67 2.83
N ILE A 14 6.05 9.99 2.62
CA ILE A 14 4.81 10.77 2.51
C ILE A 14 4.02 10.37 1.26
N VAL A 15 4.68 10.32 0.09
CA VAL A 15 4.06 9.94 -1.18
C VAL A 15 3.50 8.51 -1.11
N PHE A 16 4.26 7.59 -0.51
CA PHE A 16 3.83 6.22 -0.26
C PHE A 16 2.59 6.20 0.63
N ALA A 17 2.60 6.90 1.77
CA ALA A 17 1.48 6.92 2.71
C ALA A 17 0.20 7.52 2.08
N LEU A 18 0.34 8.57 1.24
CA LEU A 18 -0.80 9.17 0.54
C LEU A 18 -1.38 8.23 -0.53
N GLY A 19 -0.54 7.62 -1.37
CA GLY A 19 -0.98 6.67 -2.38
C GLY A 19 -1.54 5.37 -1.78
N HIS A 20 -0.93 4.87 -0.71
CA HIS A 20 -1.40 3.69 -0.01
C HIS A 20 -2.70 3.96 0.77
N GLY A 21 -2.73 5.07 1.52
CA GLY A 21 -3.86 5.49 2.33
C GLY A 21 -5.11 5.78 1.51
N THR A 22 -4.96 6.36 0.33
CA THR A 22 -6.08 6.57 -0.61
C THR A 22 -6.64 5.25 -1.12
N SER A 23 -5.80 4.26 -1.46
CA SER A 23 -6.27 2.91 -1.81
C SER A 23 -7.02 2.22 -0.66
N ILE A 24 -6.56 2.40 0.59
CA ILE A 24 -7.27 1.90 1.77
C ILE A 24 -8.62 2.60 1.94
N ALA A 25 -8.67 3.93 1.80
CA ALA A 25 -9.90 4.71 1.90
C ALA A 25 -10.93 4.28 0.84
N VAL A 26 -10.48 4.04 -0.39
CA VAL A 26 -11.32 3.45 -1.45
C VAL A 26 -11.85 2.09 -1.03
N ALA A 27 -11.02 1.20 -0.47
CA ALA A 27 -11.48 -0.12 -0.03
C ALA A 27 -12.57 -0.03 1.04
N PHE A 28 -12.46 0.89 1.99
CA PHE A 28 -13.52 1.13 2.98
C PHE A 28 -14.78 1.75 2.39
N ARG A 29 -14.64 2.66 1.40
CA ARG A 29 -15.77 3.28 0.72
C ARG A 29 -16.54 2.26 -0.12
N LEU A 30 -15.81 1.37 -0.80
CA LEU A 30 -16.37 0.33 -1.66
C LEU A 30 -17.30 -0.63 -0.90
N LYS A 31 -17.05 -0.87 0.40
CA LYS A 31 -17.93 -1.68 1.27
C LYS A 31 -19.36 -1.13 1.40
N LYS A 32 -19.56 0.17 1.14
CA LYS A 32 -20.83 0.89 1.34
C LYS A 32 -21.47 1.31 0.03
N GLU A 33 -20.82 1.05 -1.10
CA GLU A 33 -21.24 1.55 -2.40
C GLU A 33 -21.91 0.43 -3.19
N THR A 34 -23.11 0.70 -3.70
CA THR A 34 -23.93 -0.24 -4.49
C THR A 34 -24.05 0.22 -5.94
N GLU A 35 -23.83 1.50 -6.20
CA GLU A 35 -23.98 2.09 -7.53
C GLU A 35 -22.78 1.74 -8.43
N HIS A 36 -23.03 0.97 -9.49
CA HIS A 36 -22.01 0.51 -10.44
C HIS A 36 -21.08 1.63 -10.98
N PRO A 37 -21.58 2.80 -11.41
CA PRO A 37 -20.71 3.86 -11.91
C PRO A 37 -19.77 4.43 -10.84
N ARG A 38 -20.21 4.48 -9.58
CA ARG A 38 -19.39 4.95 -8.46
C ARG A 38 -18.33 3.93 -8.08
N ILE A 39 -18.67 2.64 -8.12
CA ILE A 39 -17.72 1.54 -7.91
C ILE A 39 -16.59 1.59 -8.94
N ALA A 40 -16.91 1.76 -10.22
CA ALA A 40 -15.92 1.87 -11.28
C ALA A 40 -14.96 3.06 -11.04
N ALA A 41 -15.50 4.24 -10.76
CA ALA A 41 -14.69 5.44 -10.47
C ALA A 41 -13.77 5.25 -9.24
N LEU A 42 -14.25 4.59 -8.19
CA LEU A 42 -13.45 4.26 -7.02
C LEU A 42 -12.31 3.29 -7.35
N LEU A 43 -12.57 2.26 -8.14
CA LEU A 43 -11.56 1.28 -8.55
C LEU A 43 -10.49 1.90 -9.47
N ASP A 44 -10.88 2.83 -10.34
CA ASP A 44 -9.94 3.61 -11.16
C ASP A 44 -9.06 4.50 -10.28
N ALA A 45 -9.65 5.24 -9.34
CA ALA A 45 -8.89 6.05 -8.38
C ALA A 45 -7.91 5.20 -7.57
N SER A 46 -8.31 4.01 -7.11
CA SER A 46 -7.43 3.06 -6.42
C SER A 46 -6.29 2.56 -7.31
N SER A 47 -6.54 2.32 -8.61
CA SER A 47 -5.50 1.91 -9.56
C SER A 47 -4.43 2.99 -9.72
N TRP A 48 -4.84 4.24 -9.92
CA TRP A 48 -3.93 5.37 -10.03
C TRP A 48 -3.15 5.59 -8.73
N SER A 49 -3.84 5.54 -7.60
CA SER A 49 -3.25 5.66 -6.26
C SER A 49 -2.20 4.59 -5.97
N THR A 50 -2.42 3.37 -6.47
CA THR A 50 -1.45 2.27 -6.36
C THR A 50 -0.17 2.57 -7.16
N GLY A 51 -0.28 3.23 -8.31
CA GLY A 51 0.88 3.73 -9.05
C GLY A 51 1.71 4.73 -8.23
N ILE A 52 1.04 5.70 -7.59
CA ILE A 52 1.70 6.69 -6.72
C ILE A 52 2.40 6.02 -5.54
N MET A 53 1.77 5.04 -4.91
CA MET A 53 2.36 4.25 -3.84
C MET A 53 3.69 3.63 -4.28
N TYR A 54 3.76 3.02 -5.48
CA TYR A 54 5.00 2.44 -5.98
C TYR A 54 6.07 3.49 -6.27
N VAL A 55 5.70 4.67 -6.77
CA VAL A 55 6.63 5.80 -6.91
C VAL A 55 7.20 6.20 -5.55
N GLY A 56 6.34 6.32 -4.53
CA GLY A 56 6.75 6.60 -3.14
C GLY A 56 7.68 5.52 -2.60
N LEU A 57 7.39 4.24 -2.84
CA LEU A 57 8.22 3.12 -2.41
C LEU A 57 9.62 3.18 -3.04
N LEU A 58 9.73 3.51 -4.33
CA LEU A 58 11.02 3.72 -5.01
C LEU A 58 11.80 4.88 -4.39
N LEU A 59 11.11 5.98 -4.05
CA LEU A 59 11.69 7.14 -3.37
C LEU A 59 12.09 6.87 -1.91
N ILE A 60 11.52 5.86 -1.24
CA ILE A 60 12.01 5.39 0.05
C ILE A 60 13.29 4.57 -0.17
N VAL A 61 13.21 3.54 -1.01
CA VAL A 61 14.29 2.55 -1.15
C VAL A 61 15.55 3.14 -1.77
N GLY A 62 15.45 3.89 -2.87
CA GLY A 62 16.62 4.41 -3.58
C GLY A 62 17.48 5.35 -2.72
N PRO A 63 16.91 6.47 -2.22
CA PRO A 63 17.57 7.34 -1.26
C PRO A 63 17.98 6.64 0.04
N GLY A 64 17.20 5.68 0.54
CA GLY A 64 17.55 4.90 1.73
C GLY A 64 18.83 4.08 1.55
N ILE A 65 19.00 3.43 0.40
CA ILE A 65 20.24 2.74 0.04
C ILE A 65 21.41 3.72 -0.02
N ALA A 66 21.23 4.88 -0.67
CA ALA A 66 22.26 5.91 -0.74
C ALA A 66 22.68 6.42 0.65
N LEU A 67 21.72 6.65 1.55
CA LEU A 67 21.98 7.05 2.94
C LEU A 67 22.71 5.96 3.72
N GLY A 68 22.38 4.68 3.49
CA GLY A 68 23.08 3.55 4.07
C GLY A 68 24.58 3.59 3.79
N PHE A 69 24.96 3.87 2.54
CA PHE A 69 26.38 4.02 2.15
C PHE A 69 27.00 5.31 2.66
N MET A 70 26.29 6.44 2.59
CA MET A 70 26.84 7.74 3.00
C MET A 70 27.05 7.85 4.52
N GLY A 71 26.25 7.16 5.32
CA GLY A 71 26.33 7.17 6.77
C GLY A 71 26.94 5.91 7.40
N ASP A 72 27.44 4.99 6.59
CA ASP A 72 28.02 3.70 7.03
C ASP A 72 27.09 2.88 7.95
N TYR A 73 25.78 2.90 7.65
CA TYR A 73 24.77 2.27 8.50
C TYR A 73 24.59 0.76 8.25
N TRP A 74 25.29 0.18 7.28
CA TRP A 74 25.13 -1.23 6.91
C TRP A 74 25.56 -2.22 8.02
N GLY A 75 26.42 -1.78 8.93
CA GLY A 75 26.78 -2.52 10.14
C GLY A 75 25.71 -2.46 11.25
N GLN A 76 24.72 -1.58 11.12
CA GLN A 76 23.74 -1.33 12.17
C GLN A 76 22.53 -2.25 12.07
N TRP A 77 22.23 -2.94 13.16
CA TRP A 77 21.16 -3.94 13.19
C TRP A 77 19.76 -3.33 13.04
N TRP A 78 19.55 -2.08 13.48
CA TRP A 78 18.25 -1.40 13.36
C TRP A 78 17.88 -1.14 11.89
N LEU A 79 18.87 -0.96 11.01
CA LEU A 79 18.65 -0.82 9.57
C LEU A 79 18.12 -2.14 9.00
N TRP A 80 18.78 -3.25 9.33
CA TRP A 80 18.35 -4.59 8.92
C TRP A 80 16.98 -4.95 9.48
N LEU A 81 16.70 -4.61 10.73
CA LEU A 81 15.37 -4.83 11.31
C LEU A 81 14.31 -4.01 10.56
N SER A 82 14.59 -2.75 10.23
CA SER A 82 13.67 -1.91 9.47
C SER A 82 13.37 -2.46 8.09
N ILE A 83 14.40 -2.95 7.38
CA ILE A 83 14.25 -3.63 6.08
C ILE A 83 13.42 -4.90 6.24
N GLY A 84 13.70 -5.71 7.27
CA GLY A 84 12.95 -6.92 7.59
C GLY A 84 11.47 -6.63 7.84
N VAL A 85 11.16 -5.64 8.68
CA VAL A 85 9.77 -5.20 8.94
C VAL A 85 9.10 -4.72 7.66
N LEU A 86 9.78 -3.91 6.85
CA LEU A 86 9.25 -3.43 5.57
C LEU A 86 8.90 -4.60 4.64
N ILE A 87 9.80 -5.57 4.47
CA ILE A 87 9.59 -6.76 3.63
C ILE A 87 8.43 -7.61 4.15
N VAL A 88 8.37 -7.86 5.47
CA VAL A 88 7.29 -8.64 6.08
C VAL A 88 5.95 -7.95 5.85
N VAL A 89 5.85 -6.65 6.12
CA VAL A 89 4.61 -5.88 5.91
C VAL A 89 4.20 -5.91 4.43
N LEU A 90 5.12 -5.61 3.51
CA LEU A 90 4.86 -5.68 2.07
C LEU A 90 4.37 -7.06 1.65
N GLY A 91 5.06 -8.13 2.08
CA GLY A 91 4.73 -9.51 1.76
C GLY A 91 3.37 -9.94 2.29
N THR A 92 3.09 -9.65 3.57
CA THR A 92 1.80 -9.96 4.20
C THR A 92 0.67 -9.21 3.50
N MET A 93 0.84 -7.91 3.25
CA MET A 93 -0.18 -7.11 2.59
C MET A 93 -0.41 -7.57 1.15
N TYR A 94 0.66 -7.83 0.39
CA TYR A 94 0.55 -8.34 -0.98
C TYR A 94 -0.17 -9.68 -1.03
N GLY A 95 0.23 -10.65 -0.21
CA GLY A 95 -0.37 -11.99 -0.16
C GLY A 95 -1.84 -11.99 0.23
N MET A 96 -2.26 -11.09 1.12
CA MET A 96 -3.66 -10.97 1.55
C MET A 96 -4.51 -10.11 0.60
N ALA A 97 -3.97 -9.01 0.09
CA ALA A 97 -4.72 -8.02 -0.68
C ALA A 97 -4.83 -8.41 -2.15
N ALA A 98 -3.74 -8.84 -2.78
CA ALA A 98 -3.69 -9.11 -4.22
C ALA A 98 -4.76 -10.12 -4.69
N PRO A 99 -4.84 -11.35 -4.14
CA PRO A 99 -5.83 -12.34 -4.63
C PRO A 99 -7.28 -11.92 -4.33
N TYR A 100 -7.49 -11.09 -3.32
CA TYR A 100 -8.82 -10.64 -2.94
C TYR A 100 -9.32 -9.50 -3.83
N TYR A 101 -8.56 -8.41 -3.94
CA TYR A 101 -8.98 -7.25 -4.73
C TYR A 101 -8.89 -7.48 -6.24
N MET A 102 -8.04 -8.39 -6.72
CA MET A 102 -8.04 -8.79 -8.13
C MET A 102 -9.34 -9.50 -8.52
N ARG A 103 -9.86 -10.37 -7.65
CA ARG A 103 -11.16 -11.02 -7.87
C ARG A 103 -12.32 -10.03 -7.88
N VAL A 104 -12.31 -9.08 -6.95
CA VAL A 104 -13.30 -7.98 -6.94
C VAL A 104 -13.25 -7.20 -8.25
N ARG A 105 -12.06 -6.76 -8.68
CA ARG A 105 -11.88 -5.96 -9.90
C ARG A 105 -12.33 -6.71 -11.15
N ALA A 106 -12.03 -8.01 -11.24
CA ALA A 106 -12.49 -8.87 -12.32
C ALA A 106 -14.02 -9.01 -12.31
N ALA A 107 -14.62 -9.27 -11.15
CA ALA A 107 -16.07 -9.43 -11.00
C ALA A 107 -16.86 -8.14 -11.27
N THR A 108 -16.25 -6.96 -11.06
CA THR A 108 -16.90 -5.66 -11.31
C THR A 108 -16.53 -5.04 -12.66
N GLY A 109 -15.77 -5.73 -13.51
CA GLY A 109 -15.35 -5.24 -14.83
C GLY A 109 -14.32 -4.11 -14.84
N ALA A 110 -13.63 -3.88 -13.72
CA ALA A 110 -12.59 -2.86 -13.61
C ALA A 110 -11.21 -3.36 -14.12
N THR A 111 -11.19 -4.41 -14.92
CA THR A 111 -10.00 -4.89 -15.64
C THR A 111 -9.87 -4.18 -16.99
N MET A 112 -8.64 -3.88 -17.43
CA MET A 112 -8.35 -3.27 -18.74
C MET A 112 -8.87 -4.07 -19.96
N ARG A 113 -9.41 -5.27 -19.73
CA ARG A 113 -10.24 -6.02 -20.67
C ARG A 113 -11.67 -5.96 -20.15
N ALA A 114 -12.49 -5.13 -20.79
CA ALA A 114 -13.92 -5.11 -20.58
C ALA A 114 -14.55 -6.36 -21.22
N GLU A 115 -14.57 -7.47 -20.50
CA GLU A 115 -15.56 -8.51 -20.76
C GLU A 115 -16.88 -8.11 -20.11
N SER A 116 -17.99 -8.53 -20.73
CA SER A 116 -19.34 -8.29 -20.24
C SER A 116 -19.46 -8.71 -18.76
N VAL A 117 -19.60 -7.72 -17.88
CA VAL A 117 -19.75 -7.93 -16.45
C VAL A 117 -21.07 -8.66 -16.22
N ASP A 118 -21.01 -9.85 -15.64
CA ASP A 118 -22.19 -10.53 -15.11
C ASP A 118 -22.66 -9.79 -13.84
N PRO A 119 -23.86 -9.15 -13.85
CA PRO A 119 -24.36 -8.43 -12.69
C PRO A 119 -24.48 -9.28 -11.43
N GLY A 120 -24.72 -10.59 -11.57
CA GLY A 120 -24.80 -11.53 -10.45
C GLY A 120 -23.45 -11.73 -9.75
N GLN A 121 -22.37 -11.86 -10.53
CA GLN A 121 -21.01 -12.01 -10.00
C GLN A 121 -20.50 -10.71 -9.37
N ALA A 122 -20.81 -9.56 -9.97
CA ALA A 122 -20.48 -8.26 -9.40
C ALA A 122 -21.13 -8.06 -8.03
N SER A 123 -22.42 -8.39 -7.91
CA SER A 123 -23.18 -8.27 -6.66
C SER A 123 -22.61 -9.16 -5.55
N ALA A 124 -22.31 -10.43 -5.87
CA ALA A 124 -21.71 -11.36 -4.90
C ALA A 124 -20.31 -10.91 -4.43
N ALA A 125 -19.50 -10.34 -5.34
CA ALA A 125 -18.20 -9.79 -4.98
C ALA A 125 -18.30 -8.60 -4.02
N LEU A 126 -19.26 -7.70 -4.24
CA LEU A 126 -19.52 -6.55 -3.36
C LEU A 126 -20.07 -6.97 -1.99
N GLU A 127 -20.93 -7.99 -1.94
CA GLU A 127 -21.42 -8.55 -0.68
C GLU A 127 -20.28 -9.18 0.15
N SER A 128 -19.36 -9.87 -0.52
CA SER A 128 -18.14 -10.40 0.12
C SER A 128 -17.21 -9.29 0.64
N LEU A 129 -17.26 -8.09 0.05
CA LEU A 129 -16.54 -6.90 0.51
C LEU A 129 -17.19 -6.29 1.73
N ALA A 130 -18.50 -6.13 1.72
CA ALA A 130 -19.27 -5.54 2.82
C ALA A 130 -19.00 -6.28 4.15
N THR A 131 -18.89 -7.60 4.10
CA THR A 131 -18.67 -8.47 5.27
C THR A 131 -17.19 -8.67 5.65
N SER A 132 -16.25 -8.22 4.82
CA SER A 132 -14.82 -8.47 5.02
C SER A 132 -14.18 -7.48 6.01
N SER A 133 -13.47 -8.02 7.01
CA SER A 133 -12.61 -7.26 7.93
C SER A 133 -11.19 -7.02 7.39
N ARG A 134 -10.87 -7.55 6.20
CA ARG A 134 -9.53 -7.46 5.60
C ARG A 134 -9.00 -6.03 5.45
N PRO A 135 -9.78 -5.02 5.00
CA PRO A 135 -9.28 -3.65 4.91
C PRO A 135 -8.79 -3.11 6.26
N MET A 136 -9.47 -3.46 7.36
CA MET A 136 -9.09 -3.05 8.72
C MET A 136 -7.81 -3.74 9.18
N VAL A 137 -7.71 -5.05 8.98
CA VAL A 137 -6.50 -5.81 9.33
C VAL A 137 -5.29 -5.31 8.55
N LEU A 138 -5.45 -5.06 7.25
CA LEU A 138 -4.40 -4.52 6.40
C LEU A 138 -3.98 -3.11 6.82
N ALA A 139 -4.94 -2.23 7.13
CA ALA A 139 -4.65 -0.90 7.63
C ALA A 139 -3.90 -0.93 8.97
N LEU A 140 -4.27 -1.85 9.87
CA LEU A 140 -3.59 -2.02 11.16
C LEU A 140 -2.16 -2.53 10.97
N ILE A 141 -1.96 -3.56 10.14
CA ILE A 141 -0.62 -4.10 9.83
C ILE A 141 0.28 -3.02 9.24
N GLY A 142 -0.23 -2.27 8.24
CA GLY A 142 0.50 -1.17 7.63
C GLY A 142 0.81 -0.06 8.63
N GLY A 143 -0.16 0.35 9.44
CA GLY A 143 0.01 1.40 10.45
C GLY A 143 1.03 1.04 11.53
N VAL A 144 0.94 -0.17 12.08
CA VAL A 144 1.92 -0.68 13.06
C VAL A 144 3.31 -0.78 12.43
N GLY A 145 3.41 -1.30 11.21
CA GLY A 145 4.67 -1.38 10.48
C GLY A 145 5.34 -0.01 10.29
N ILE A 146 4.57 1.00 9.89
CA ILE A 146 5.06 2.38 9.74
C ILE A 146 5.58 2.94 11.06
N VAL A 147 4.83 2.78 12.16
CA VAL A 147 5.24 3.28 13.49
C VAL A 147 6.53 2.61 13.96
N VAL A 148 6.66 1.30 13.78
CA VAL A 148 7.87 0.56 14.14
C VAL A 148 9.06 1.00 13.32
N ILE A 149 8.93 1.11 11.99
CA ILE A 149 10.02 1.57 11.11
C ILE A 149 10.42 2.99 11.45
N LEU A 150 9.46 3.89 11.67
CA LEU A 150 9.74 5.27 12.04
C LEU A 150 10.52 5.34 13.36
N TRP A 151 10.10 4.57 14.37
CA TRP A 151 10.82 4.51 15.64
C TRP A 151 12.25 4.00 15.47
N LEU A 152 12.46 2.92 14.71
CA LEU A 152 13.81 2.39 14.44
C LEU A 152 14.72 3.42 13.75
N MET A 153 14.18 4.15 12.77
CA MET A 153 14.92 5.15 12.00
C MET A 153 15.26 6.42 12.80
N VAL A 154 14.40 6.80 13.74
CA VAL A 154 14.57 8.00 14.58
C VAL A 154 15.42 7.70 15.82
N ALA A 155 15.13 6.59 16.50
CA ALA A 155 15.83 6.23 17.72
C ALA A 155 17.22 5.65 17.45
N GLN A 156 17.43 5.06 16.26
CA GLN A 156 18.69 4.42 15.84
C GLN A 156 19.37 3.66 16.98
N PRO A 157 18.69 2.67 17.58
CA PRO A 157 19.23 2.00 18.74
C PRO A 157 20.46 1.16 18.31
N GLY A 158 21.67 1.64 18.58
CA GLY A 158 22.93 0.95 18.29
C GLY A 158 23.61 1.41 17.00
#